data_AF-A0A929UIC4-F1
#
_entry.id   AF-A0A929UIC4-F1
#
_cell.length_a   1.000
_cell.length_b   1.000
_cell.length_c   1.000
_cell.angle_alpha   90.00
_cell.angle_beta   90.00
_cell.angle_gamma   90.00
#
_symmetry.space_group_name_H-M   'P 1'
#
loop_
_entity.id
_entity.type
_entity.pdbx_description
1 polymer ?
#
loop_
_entity_poly.entity_id
_entity_poly.type
_entity_poly.pdbx_seq_one_letter_code
_entity_poly.pdbx_strand_id
1 'polypeptide(L)'
;MTPKNVCIPRELQLQAAMFRLGNVDEEIHAGYEILQKYHKTVTFFGSARISKDNEYYQKAKDLAFQLAKAGYTIITGGGGGIM
;
A
#
# COMPACT_ATOMS: atom_id res chain seq x y z
N MET A 1 13.76 -31.13 -7.81
CA MET A 1 14.90 -30.33 -8.30
C MET A 1 15.45 -29.56 -7.11
N THR A 2 16.63 -29.93 -6.62
CA THR A 2 17.30 -29.18 -5.54
C THR A 2 17.72 -27.80 -6.05
N PRO A 3 17.48 -26.71 -5.30
CA PRO A 3 17.97 -25.40 -5.70
C PRO A 3 19.50 -25.45 -5.75
N LYS A 4 20.08 -25.10 -6.90
CA LYS A 4 21.53 -24.94 -7.04
C LYS A 4 21.98 -23.82 -6.11
N ASN A 5 22.95 -24.07 -5.25
CA ASN A 5 23.63 -23.03 -4.50
C ASN A 5 24.42 -22.16 -5.50
N VAL A 6 23.84 -21.02 -5.88
CA VAL A 6 24.48 -20.01 -6.72
C VAL A 6 25.31 -19.11 -5.81
N CYS A 7 26.63 -19.12 -5.97
CA CYS A 7 27.51 -18.19 -5.27
C CYS A 7 27.49 -16.85 -6.03
N ILE A 8 26.93 -15.81 -5.42
CA ILE A 8 26.88 -14.46 -6.00
C ILE A 8 28.07 -13.66 -5.44
N PRO A 9 28.90 -13.03 -6.28
CA PRO A 9 29.94 -12.13 -5.82
C PRO A 9 29.40 -11.05 -4.87
N ARG A 10 30.07 -10.84 -3.74
CA ARG A 10 29.66 -9.90 -2.67
C ARG A 10 29.40 -8.48 -3.22
N GLU A 11 30.21 -8.03 -4.15
CA GLU A 11 30.07 -6.71 -4.78
C GLU A 11 28.76 -6.56 -5.56
N LEU A 12 28.38 -7.56 -6.35
CA LEU A 12 27.10 -7.60 -7.06
C LEU A 12 25.92 -7.61 -6.08
N GLN A 13 26.04 -8.34 -4.97
CA GLN A 13 25.00 -8.36 -3.93
C GLN A 13 24.86 -7.00 -3.23
N LEU A 14 25.97 -6.31 -2.95
CA LEU A 14 25.98 -4.96 -2.38
C LEU A 14 25.38 -3.95 -3.36
N GLN A 15 25.74 -4.02 -4.64
CA GLN A 15 25.20 -3.13 -5.67
C GLN A 15 23.69 -3.31 -5.84
N ALA A 16 23.19 -4.55 -5.85
CA ALA A 16 21.74 -4.82 -5.92
C ALA A 16 20.99 -4.32 -4.66
N ALA A 17 21.60 -4.44 -3.48
CA ALA A 17 21.04 -3.90 -2.24
C ALA A 17 20.98 -2.36 -2.29
N MET A 18 22.06 -1.71 -2.73
CA MET A 18 22.10 -0.26 -2.89
C MET A 18 21.06 0.23 -3.89
N PHE A 19 20.88 -0.47 -5.02
CA PHE A 19 19.85 -0.14 -5.99
C PHE A 19 18.44 -0.22 -5.40
N ARG A 20 18.14 -1.28 -4.63
CA ARG A 20 16.85 -1.40 -3.94
C ARG A 20 16.61 -0.31 -2.90
N LEU A 21 17.66 0.09 -2.18
CA LEU A 21 17.57 1.13 -1.17
C LEU A 21 17.43 2.53 -1.77
N GLY A 22 18.10 2.80 -2.90
CA GLY A 22 18.04 4.11 -3.57
C GLY A 22 16.62 4.54 -3.95
N ASN A 23 15.75 3.58 -4.28
CA ASN A 23 14.37 3.88 -4.65
C ASN A 23 13.47 4.15 -3.43
N VAL A 24 13.91 3.82 -2.21
CA VAL A 24 13.09 3.98 -1.00
C VAL A 24 12.91 5.46 -0.66
N ASP A 25 13.97 6.26 -0.80
CA ASP A 25 13.90 7.70 -0.51
C ASP A 25 12.93 8.41 -1.47
N GLU A 26 12.94 8.04 -2.75
CA GLU A 26 12.02 8.56 -3.76
C GLU A 26 10.57 8.15 -3.47
N GLU A 27 10.33 6.88 -3.11
CA GLU A 27 9.00 6.38 -2.74
C GLU A 27 8.43 7.09 -1.50
N ILE A 28 9.26 7.31 -0.47
CA ILE A 28 8.84 8.03 0.75
C ILE A 28 8.53 9.48 0.41
N HIS A 29 9.35 10.14 -0.40
CA HIS A 29 9.11 11.53 -0.80
C HIS A 29 7.79 11.68 -1.57
N ALA A 30 7.55 10.81 -2.55
CA ALA A 30 6.31 10.79 -3.32
C ALA A 30 5.09 10.54 -2.42
N GLY A 31 5.20 9.63 -1.43
CA GLY A 31 4.15 9.41 -0.44
C GLY A 31 3.84 10.66 0.39
N TYR A 32 4.89 11.38 0.84
CA TYR A 32 4.74 12.59 1.64
C TYR A 32 4.08 13.74 0.86
N GLU A 33 4.40 13.91 -0.43
CA GLU A 33 3.75 14.89 -1.30
C GLU A 33 2.24 14.66 -1.44
N ILE A 34 1.80 13.40 -1.47
CA ILE A 34 0.37 13.05 -1.52
C ILE A 34 -0.30 13.41 -0.19
N LEU A 35 0.32 13.04 0.93
CA LEU A 35 -0.24 13.28 2.26
C LEU A 35 -0.38 14.78 2.57
N GLN A 36 0.58 15.61 2.14
CA GLN A 36 0.52 17.07 2.33
C GLN A 36 -0.67 17.73 1.65
N LYS A 37 -1.21 17.16 0.56
CA LYS A 37 -2.35 17.73 -0.18
C LYS A 37 -3.67 17.58 0.56
N TYR A 38 -3.79 16.64 1.52
CA TYR A 38 -5.05 16.28 2.15
C TYR A 38 -4.97 16.45 3.67
N HIS A 39 -5.70 17.43 4.20
CA HIS A 39 -5.67 17.74 5.63
C HIS A 39 -6.50 16.79 6.50
N LYS A 40 -7.64 16.31 5.98
CA LYS A 40 -8.52 15.34 6.66
C LYS A 40 -8.33 13.97 6.00
N THR A 41 -7.72 13.03 6.71
CA THR A 41 -7.45 11.69 6.18
C THR A 41 -7.91 10.60 7.15
N VAL A 42 -8.45 9.50 6.62
CA VAL A 42 -8.76 8.28 7.38
C VAL A 42 -8.22 7.07 6.64
N THR A 43 -7.53 6.19 7.37
CA THR A 43 -6.99 4.95 6.79
C THR A 43 -7.92 3.77 7.06
N PHE A 44 -8.25 3.03 6.01
CA PHE A 44 -9.09 1.84 6.08
C PHE A 44 -8.21 0.59 5.96
N PHE A 45 -8.40 -0.34 6.89
CA PHE A 45 -7.84 -1.68 6.83
C PHE A 45 -8.95 -2.71 6.83
N GLY A 46 -8.73 -3.80 6.11
CA GLY A 46 -9.68 -4.91 6.04
C GLY A 46 -9.17 -6.05 5.18
N SER A 47 -9.95 -7.12 5.11
CA SER A 47 -9.58 -8.30 4.34
C SER A 47 -9.55 -8.01 2.85
N ALA A 48 -8.45 -8.41 2.20
CA ALA A 48 -8.29 -8.34 0.74
C ALA A 48 -9.12 -9.38 -0.04
N ARG A 49 -9.79 -10.30 0.68
CA ARG A 49 -10.36 -11.55 0.13
C ARG A 49 -11.88 -11.59 0.18
N ILE A 50 -12.52 -10.57 0.76
CA ILE A 50 -13.97 -10.53 0.93
C ILE A 50 -14.63 -10.17 -0.40
N SER A 51 -15.71 -10.89 -0.74
CA SER A 51 -16.55 -10.60 -1.93
C SER A 51 -17.32 -9.31 -1.78
N LYS A 52 -17.68 -8.69 -2.91
CA LYS A 52 -18.53 -7.49 -2.96
C LYS A 52 -19.91 -7.73 -2.35
N ASP A 53 -20.42 -8.95 -2.38
CA ASP A 53 -21.75 -9.29 -1.83
C ASP A 53 -21.75 -9.44 -0.30
N ASN A 54 -20.57 -9.38 0.33
CA ASN A 54 -20.45 -9.50 1.78
C ASN A 54 -20.93 -8.22 2.48
N GLU A 55 -21.60 -8.38 3.62
CA GLU A 55 -22.11 -7.24 4.40
C GLU A 55 -21.02 -6.25 4.84
N TYR A 56 -19.81 -6.70 5.14
CA TYR A 56 -18.71 -5.83 5.56
C TYR A 56 -18.13 -5.04 4.41
N TYR A 57 -18.13 -5.59 3.19
CA TYR A 57 -17.76 -4.84 1.99
C TYR A 57 -18.74 -3.67 1.77
N GLN A 58 -20.05 -3.94 1.85
CA GLN A 58 -21.08 -2.91 1.66
C GLN A 58 -21.00 -1.84 2.76
N LYS A 59 -20.90 -2.24 4.02
CA LYS A 59 -20.74 -1.32 5.16
C LYS A 59 -19.48 -0.45 5.03
N ALA A 60 -18.35 -1.03 4.63
CA ALA A 60 -17.11 -0.29 4.44
C ALA A 60 -17.24 0.74 3.31
N LYS A 61 -17.89 0.36 2.19
CA LYS A 61 -18.16 1.25 1.06
C LYS A 61 -19.08 2.41 1.47
N ASP A 62 -20.15 2.14 2.21
CA ASP A 62 -21.10 3.17 2.67
C ASP A 62 -20.46 4.14 3.67
N LEU A 63 -19.59 3.64 4.56
CA LEU A 63 -18.83 4.47 5.48
C LEU A 63 -17.82 5.36 4.73
N ALA A 64 -17.07 4.79 3.78
CA ALA A 64 -16.12 5.53 2.95
C ALA A 64 -16.84 6.65 2.17
N PHE A 65 -18.02 6.37 1.62
CA PHE A 65 -18.84 7.36 0.92
C PHE A 65 -19.26 8.52 1.82
N GLN A 66 -19.71 8.24 3.05
CA GLN A 66 -20.11 9.26 4.00
C GLN A 66 -18.92 10.12 4.46
N LEU A 67 -17.77 9.51 4.74
CA LEU A 67 -16.55 10.23 5.10
C LEU A 67 -16.03 11.10 3.96
N ALA A 68 -16.06 10.61 2.72
CA ALA A 68 -15.70 11.38 1.54
C ALA A 68 -16.61 12.62 1.38
N LYS A 69 -17.92 12.46 1.59
CA LYS A 69 -18.86 13.59 1.61
C LYS A 69 -18.59 14.59 2.73
N ALA A 70 -18.06 14.13 3.87
CA ALA A 70 -17.65 14.98 4.98
C ALA A 70 -16.25 15.63 4.77
N GLY A 71 -15.63 15.42 3.62
CA GLY A 71 -14.35 16.02 3.23
C GLY A 71 -13.12 15.27 3.74
N TYR A 72 -13.25 13.99 4.09
CA TYR A 72 -12.10 13.13 4.41
C TYR A 72 -11.59 12.42 3.16
N THR A 73 -10.28 12.42 2.97
CA THR A 73 -9.58 11.56 2.02
C THR A 73 -9.41 10.18 2.63
N ILE A 74 -9.78 9.14 1.88
CA ILE A 74 -9.66 7.75 2.30
C ILE A 74 -8.33 7.18 1.78
N ILE A 75 -7.57 6.55 2.68
CA ILE A 75 -6.29 5.89 2.38
C ILE A 75 -6.45 4.39 2.65
N THR A 76 -5.98 3.52 1.76
CA THR A 76 -6.02 2.05 1.93
C THR A 76 -4.68 1.43 1.57
N GLY A 77 -4.52 0.13 1.81
CA GLY A 77 -3.36 -0.63 1.35
C GLY A 77 -3.34 -0.97 -0.14
N GLY A 78 -4.35 -0.53 -0.92
CA GLY A 78 -4.44 -0.75 -2.36
C GLY A 78 -4.72 -2.20 -2.78
N GLY A 79 -5.12 -3.06 -1.85
CA GLY A 79 -5.50 -4.45 -2.13
C GLY A 79 -6.94 -4.58 -2.64
N GLY A 80 -7.44 -5.82 -2.73
CA GLY A 80 -8.85 -6.07 -3.04
C GLY A 80 -9.76 -6.00 -1.80
N GLY A 81 -11.00 -6.47 -1.94
CA GLY A 81 -11.92 -6.63 -0.82
C GLY A 81 -12.32 -5.31 -0.18
N ILE A 82 -12.10 -5.17 1.13
CA ILE A 82 -12.50 -3.96 1.89
C ILE A 82 -11.59 -2.74 1.57
N MET A 83 -10.37 -2.97 1.06
CA MET A 83 -9.42 -1.91 0.69
C MET A 83 -9.64 -1.42 -0.73
#